data_AF-A0A932J7W2-F1
#
_entry.id   AF-A0A932J7W2-F1
#
_cell.length_a   1.000
_cell.length_b   1.000
_cell.length_c   1.000
_cell.angle_alpha   90.00
_cell.angle_beta   90.00
_cell.angle_gamma   90.00
#
_symmetry.space_group_name_H-M   'P 1'
#
loop_
_entity.id
_entity.type
_entity.pdbx_description
1 polymer ?
#
loop_
_entity_poly.entity_id
_entity_poly.type
_entity_poly.pdbx_seq_one_letter_code
_entity_poly.pdbx_strand_id
1 'polypeptide(L)'
;MSDVKSEEYEVIYAGFEAAISRYDCGQYCAPHNGGEPVCCTTRNAIPIATVEEWKFLKSRTDLWHIYQPRTKAERKIKEELPHDCRALECKGAALCERHNRTLSCRTFPFYPYITKGYDFAGLAYYWNFEDRCWVISNLQIVEQEFVREFVSTFELLFRKVPGELEVFRDHSASQRRAFSRWKRTIPLIGRDGGYFEVVPNTGEIRPAKVEDFLKHGPYK
;
A
#
# COMPACT_ATOMS: atom_id res chain seq x y z
N MET A 1 -11.68 -16.28 0.79
CA MET A 1 -11.28 -17.21 1.84
C MET A 1 -9.80 -16.99 2.04
N SER A 2 -9.41 -16.19 3.03
CA SER A 2 -8.00 -16.04 3.39
C SER A 2 -7.49 -17.38 3.92
N ASP A 3 -6.52 -17.97 3.22
CA ASP A 3 -5.89 -19.23 3.64
C ASP A 3 -4.82 -19.01 4.72
N VAL A 4 -4.47 -17.76 5.03
CA VAL A 4 -3.51 -17.37 6.08
C VAL A 4 -4.20 -17.39 7.43
N LYS A 5 -3.73 -18.22 8.36
CA LYS A 5 -4.24 -18.27 9.74
C LYS A 5 -3.65 -17.15 10.60
N SER A 6 -4.36 -16.81 11.68
CA SER A 6 -3.95 -15.75 12.62
C SER A 6 -2.54 -15.94 13.15
N GLU A 7 -2.09 -17.18 13.41
CA GLU A 7 -0.77 -17.47 13.96
C GLU A 7 0.35 -17.24 12.93
N GLU A 8 0.04 -17.38 11.64
CA GLU A 8 1.02 -17.20 10.56
C GLU A 8 1.37 -15.73 10.32
N TYR A 9 0.55 -14.80 10.81
CA TYR A 9 0.84 -13.37 10.75
C TYR A 9 2.05 -12.96 11.60
N GLU A 10 2.46 -13.77 12.57
CA GLU A 10 3.70 -13.55 13.30
C GLU A 10 4.91 -13.56 12.37
N VAL A 11 5.01 -14.58 11.52
CA VAL A 11 6.08 -14.73 10.54
C VAL A 11 5.98 -13.65 9.46
N ILE A 12 4.77 -13.35 8.97
CA ILE A 12 4.55 -12.31 7.96
C ILE A 12 5.00 -10.94 8.49
N TYR A 13 4.66 -10.60 9.73
CA TYR A 13 5.01 -9.29 10.30
C TYR A 13 6.49 -9.20 10.65
N ALA A 14 7.09 -10.28 11.16
CA ALA A 14 8.53 -10.31 11.45
C ALA A 14 9.38 -10.18 10.17
N GLY A 15 8.85 -10.61 9.03
CA GLY A 15 9.51 -10.44 7.72
C GLY A 15 9.29 -9.08 7.07
N PHE A 16 8.54 -8.16 7.69
CA PHE A 16 8.22 -6.86 7.11
C PHE A 16 8.17 -5.72 8.15
N GLU A 17 9.33 -5.35 8.67
CA GLU A 17 9.51 -4.29 9.68
C GLU A 17 10.21 -3.03 9.17
N ALA A 18 10.91 -3.13 8.03
CA ALA A 18 11.68 -2.05 7.46
C ALA A 18 10.83 -0.79 7.25
N ALA A 19 11.40 0.35 7.61
CA ALA A 19 10.78 1.62 7.32
C ALA A 19 10.88 1.91 5.82
N ILE A 20 9.81 2.45 5.25
CA ILE A 20 9.79 2.94 3.87
C ILE A 20 10.94 3.91 3.57
N SER A 21 11.34 4.70 4.56
CA SER A 21 12.38 5.71 4.45
C SER A 21 13.04 5.97 5.81
N ARG A 22 14.31 6.38 5.79
CA ARG A 22 14.97 7.02 6.94
C ARG A 22 14.31 8.33 7.40
N TYR A 23 13.50 8.96 6.56
CA TYR A 23 12.75 10.17 6.90
C TYR A 23 11.37 9.84 7.48
N ASP A 24 10.91 10.63 8.46
CA ASP A 24 9.49 10.62 8.84
C ASP A 24 8.67 11.33 7.76
N CYS A 25 8.28 10.59 6.72
CA CYS A 25 7.46 11.08 5.61
C CYS A 25 6.14 11.73 6.08
N GLY A 26 5.65 11.39 7.28
CA GLY A 26 4.47 11.98 7.89
C GLY A 26 4.62 13.48 8.14
N GLN A 27 5.81 13.95 8.53
CA GLN A 27 6.09 15.37 8.79
C GLN A 27 5.95 16.24 7.54
N TYR A 28 6.14 15.66 6.35
CA TYR A 28 6.07 16.39 5.09
C TYR A 28 4.64 16.49 4.55
N CYS A 29 3.77 15.52 4.84
CA CYS A 29 2.38 15.55 4.37
C CYS A 29 1.39 16.08 5.40
N ALA A 30 1.68 15.98 6.70
CA ALA A 30 0.80 16.44 7.77
C ALA A 30 0.43 17.94 7.68
N PRO A 31 1.35 18.87 7.37
CA PRO A 31 1.02 20.30 7.24
C PRO A 31 -0.04 20.59 6.17
N HIS A 32 -0.14 19.73 5.16
CA HIS A 32 -1.10 19.86 4.06
C HIS A 32 -2.39 19.04 4.29
N ASN A 33 -2.49 18.33 5.42
CA ASN A 33 -3.56 17.41 5.73
C ASN A 33 -4.09 17.60 7.16
N GLY A 34 -4.28 18.86 7.57
CA GLY A 34 -4.90 19.20 8.86
C GLY A 34 -4.08 18.80 10.07
N GLY A 35 -2.75 18.65 9.92
CA GLY A 35 -1.83 18.29 11.00
C GLY A 35 -1.60 16.79 11.18
N GLU A 36 -2.23 15.93 10.37
CA GLU A 36 -2.06 14.47 10.45
C GLU A 36 -1.47 13.89 9.17
N PRO A 37 -0.57 12.90 9.23
CA PRO A 37 -0.11 12.19 8.04
C PRO A 37 -1.26 11.57 7.26
N VAL A 38 -1.21 11.64 5.93
CA VAL A 38 -2.31 11.14 5.07
C VAL A 38 -2.65 9.68 5.34
N CYS A 39 -1.66 8.83 5.56
CA CYS A 39 -1.83 7.40 5.79
C CYS A 39 -2.31 7.06 7.21
N CYS A 40 -2.27 8.01 8.14
CA CYS A 40 -2.62 7.81 9.55
C CYS A 40 -4.01 8.32 9.90
N THR A 41 -4.82 8.75 8.91
CA THR A 41 -6.17 9.27 9.14
C THR A 41 -7.20 8.55 8.27
N THR A 42 -8.26 8.06 8.91
CA THR A 42 -9.37 7.34 8.27
C THR A 42 -10.22 8.22 7.35
N ARG A 43 -9.98 9.54 7.36
CA ARG A 43 -10.56 10.48 6.38
C ARG A 43 -10.00 10.29 4.98
N ASN A 44 -8.75 9.83 4.87
CA ASN A 44 -8.05 9.67 3.60
C ASN A 44 -7.83 8.20 3.24
N ALA A 45 -7.43 7.40 4.22
CA ALA A 45 -7.13 5.99 4.02
C ALA A 45 -7.72 5.19 5.18
N ILE A 46 -8.65 4.28 4.88
CA ILE A 46 -9.20 3.34 5.86
C ILE A 46 -8.43 2.02 5.69
N PRO A 47 -7.59 1.63 6.67
CA PRO A 47 -6.90 0.35 6.62
C PRO A 47 -7.89 -0.81 6.56
N ILE A 48 -7.67 -1.72 5.60
CA ILE A 48 -8.38 -2.99 5.52
C ILE A 48 -7.40 -4.09 5.93
N ALA A 49 -7.91 -5.04 6.72
CA ALA A 49 -7.20 -6.22 7.16
C ALA A 49 -8.11 -7.45 7.00
N THR A 50 -7.53 -8.64 6.83
CA THR A 50 -8.32 -9.87 6.88
C THR A 50 -8.85 -10.11 8.29
N VAL A 51 -9.87 -10.95 8.45
CA VAL A 51 -10.37 -11.37 9.76
C VAL A 51 -9.27 -12.04 10.59
N GLU A 52 -8.40 -12.81 9.96
CA GLU A 52 -7.29 -13.49 10.62
C GLU A 52 -6.18 -12.52 11.05
N GLU A 53 -5.85 -11.53 10.22
CA GLU A 53 -4.94 -10.45 10.59
C GLU A 53 -5.49 -9.64 11.79
N TRP A 54 -6.79 -9.33 11.76
CA TRP A 54 -7.44 -8.62 12.86
C TRP A 54 -7.38 -9.41 14.16
N LYS A 55 -7.63 -10.74 14.13
CA LYS A 55 -7.49 -11.60 15.32
C LYS A 55 -6.07 -11.54 15.89
N PHE A 56 -5.07 -11.61 15.02
CA PHE A 56 -3.66 -11.53 15.39
C PHE A 56 -3.31 -10.18 16.04
N LEU A 57 -3.71 -9.07 15.42
CA LEU A 57 -3.46 -7.73 15.97
C LEU A 57 -4.14 -7.54 17.33
N LYS A 58 -5.40 -7.98 17.44
CA LYS A 58 -6.19 -7.84 18.68
C LYS A 58 -5.60 -8.64 19.85
N SER A 59 -4.87 -9.73 19.60
CA SER A 59 -4.21 -10.49 20.66
C SER A 59 -2.90 -9.84 21.15
N ARG A 60 -2.32 -8.93 20.37
CA ARG A 60 -1.00 -8.32 20.63
C ARG A 60 -1.05 -6.89 21.16
N THR A 61 -2.09 -6.14 20.80
CA THR A 61 -2.16 -4.71 21.10
C THR A 61 -3.61 -4.23 21.21
N ASP A 62 -3.79 -3.10 21.89
CA ASP A 62 -5.05 -2.34 21.91
C ASP A 62 -5.03 -1.14 20.93
N LEU A 63 -4.00 -1.03 20.07
CA LEU A 63 -3.85 0.02 19.06
C LEU A 63 -5.05 0.12 18.11
N TRP A 64 -5.68 -1.01 17.80
CA TRP A 64 -6.65 -1.16 16.71
C TRP A 64 -8.06 -1.39 17.22
N HIS A 65 -9.03 -0.78 16.54
CA HIS A 65 -10.45 -1.05 16.70
C HIS A 65 -11.16 -1.15 15.35
N ILE A 66 -12.34 -1.77 15.35
CA ILE A 66 -13.18 -1.83 14.15
C ILE A 66 -13.65 -0.43 13.80
N TYR A 67 -13.36 0.01 12.58
CA TYR A 67 -13.78 1.30 12.08
C TYR A 67 -15.31 1.40 12.03
N GLN A 68 -15.83 2.54 12.49
CA GLN A 68 -17.25 2.85 12.46
C GLN A 68 -17.51 3.93 11.40
N PRO A 69 -18.17 3.57 10.28
CA PRO A 69 -18.56 4.52 9.25
C PRO A 69 -19.43 5.66 9.77
N ARG A 70 -19.07 6.88 9.42
CA ARG A 70 -19.75 8.13 9.80
C ARG A 70 -20.67 8.59 8.68
N THR A 71 -20.30 8.39 7.42
CA THR A 71 -21.06 8.84 6.24
C THR A 71 -21.80 7.71 5.51
N LYS A 72 -22.76 8.05 4.64
CA LYS A 72 -23.45 7.07 3.78
C LYS A 72 -22.46 6.38 2.81
N ALA A 73 -21.50 7.13 2.28
CA ALA A 73 -20.47 6.59 1.38
C ALA A 73 -19.58 5.58 2.12
N GLU A 74 -19.14 5.90 3.34
CA GLU A 74 -18.33 4.99 4.16
C GLU A 74 -19.11 3.72 4.56
N ARG A 75 -20.42 3.83 4.82
CA ARG A 75 -21.26 2.66 5.08
C ARG A 75 -21.31 1.73 3.88
N LYS A 76 -21.50 2.29 2.68
CA LYS A 76 -21.48 1.52 1.44
C LYS A 76 -20.14 0.81 1.21
N ILE A 77 -19.01 1.50 1.46
CA ILE A 77 -17.68 0.87 1.40
C ILE A 77 -17.62 -0.33 2.35
N LYS A 78 -18.08 -0.18 3.59
CA LYS A 78 -18.10 -1.27 4.57
C LYS A 78 -18.99 -2.45 4.15
N GLU A 79 -20.13 -2.18 3.52
CA GLU A 79 -21.07 -3.20 3.02
C GLU A 79 -20.51 -3.96 1.79
N GLU A 80 -19.68 -3.30 0.99
CA GLU A 80 -19.01 -3.88 -0.19
C GLU A 80 -17.70 -4.62 0.16
N LEU A 81 -17.24 -4.55 1.41
CA LEU A 81 -16.05 -5.29 1.83
C LEU A 81 -16.29 -6.80 1.74
N PRO A 82 -15.29 -7.57 1.29
CA PRO A 82 -15.33 -9.03 1.40
C PRO A 82 -15.64 -9.47 2.84
N HIS A 83 -16.43 -10.53 2.99
CA HIS A 83 -16.87 -11.04 4.30
C HIS A 83 -15.71 -11.42 5.23
N ASP A 84 -14.56 -11.78 4.66
CA ASP A 84 -13.30 -12.13 5.33
C ASP A 84 -12.38 -10.92 5.56
N CYS A 85 -12.86 -9.70 5.33
CA CYS A 85 -12.13 -8.45 5.59
C CYS A 85 -12.81 -7.59 6.67
N ARG A 86 -12.02 -6.73 7.31
CA ARG A 86 -12.47 -5.73 8.29
C ARG A 86 -11.80 -4.39 8.00
N ALA A 87 -12.61 -3.33 8.02
CA ALA A 87 -12.09 -1.97 8.11
C ALA A 87 -11.68 -1.68 9.55
N LEU A 88 -10.45 -1.21 9.74
CA LEU A 88 -9.86 -0.92 11.04
C LEU A 88 -9.50 0.55 11.14
N GLU A 89 -9.41 1.04 12.37
CA GLU A 89 -8.90 2.37 12.71
C GLU A 89 -7.94 2.21 13.89
N CYS A 90 -6.80 2.90 13.84
CA CYS A 90 -5.84 2.89 14.94
C CYS A 90 -6.05 4.10 15.85
N LYS A 91 -5.35 4.13 16.99
CA LYS A 91 -5.32 5.29 17.91
C LYS A 91 -4.64 6.56 17.34
N GLY A 92 -4.20 6.55 16.08
CA GLY A 92 -3.61 7.70 15.38
C GLY A 92 -2.08 7.72 15.38
N ALA A 93 -1.52 8.67 14.61
CA ALA A 93 -0.06 8.74 14.35
C ALA A 93 0.79 8.87 15.62
N ALA A 94 0.33 9.66 16.60
CA ALA A 94 1.05 9.91 17.85
C ALA A 94 1.14 8.67 18.76
N LEU A 95 0.24 7.70 18.58
CA LEU A 95 0.16 6.45 19.35
C LEU A 95 0.56 5.25 18.48
N CYS A 96 1.23 5.47 17.36
CA CYS A 96 1.53 4.43 16.40
C CYS A 96 2.58 3.43 16.91
N GLU A 97 2.21 2.16 16.95
CA GLU A 97 3.13 1.05 17.21
C GLU A 97 3.56 0.42 15.88
N ARG A 98 4.76 0.77 15.38
CA ARG A 98 5.21 0.35 14.03
C ARG A 98 5.16 -1.16 13.82
N HIS A 99 5.60 -1.92 14.81
CA HIS A 99 5.64 -3.39 14.78
C HIS A 99 4.25 -4.05 14.90
N ASN A 100 3.20 -3.29 15.23
CA ASN A 100 1.82 -3.75 15.24
C ASN A 100 0.98 -3.09 14.15
N ARG A 101 1.58 -2.57 13.08
CA ARG A 101 0.82 -2.05 11.93
C ARG A 101 0.16 -3.19 11.15
N THR A 102 -1.06 -2.94 10.63
CA THR A 102 -1.64 -3.78 9.57
C THR A 102 -0.69 -3.84 8.37
N LEU A 103 -0.79 -4.91 7.58
CA LEU A 103 -0.05 -5.04 6.33
C LEU A 103 -0.36 -3.87 5.40
N SER A 104 -1.62 -3.42 5.33
CA SER A 104 -2.03 -2.24 4.57
C SER A 104 -1.34 -0.94 5.02
N CYS A 105 -1.08 -0.76 6.32
CA CYS A 105 -0.32 0.38 6.83
C CYS A 105 1.20 0.23 6.68
N ARG A 106 1.72 -1.00 6.58
CA ARG A 106 3.14 -1.27 6.29
C ARG A 106 3.48 -1.01 4.84
N THR A 107 2.58 -1.40 3.93
CA THR A 107 2.81 -1.31 2.49
C THR A 107 2.58 0.09 1.93
N PHE A 108 1.72 0.89 2.58
CA PHE A 108 1.36 2.22 2.08
C PHE A 108 2.59 3.09 1.76
N PRO A 109 2.64 3.77 0.59
CA PRO A 109 1.57 3.92 -0.42
C PRO A 109 1.61 2.87 -1.54
N PHE A 110 2.39 1.81 -1.37
CA PHE A 110 2.68 0.84 -2.42
C PHE A 110 1.76 -0.37 -2.42
N TYR A 111 1.63 -0.95 -3.60
CA TYR A 111 1.00 -2.25 -3.83
C TYR A 111 1.83 -3.03 -4.87
N PRO A 112 1.74 -4.37 -4.89
CA PRO A 112 2.45 -5.18 -5.86
C PRO A 112 1.86 -5.00 -7.26
N TYR A 113 2.67 -4.51 -8.19
CA TYR A 113 2.27 -4.37 -9.58
C TYR A 113 2.40 -5.71 -10.31
N ILE A 114 1.28 -6.18 -10.87
CA ILE A 114 1.19 -7.43 -11.61
C ILE A 114 1.00 -7.16 -13.10
N THR A 115 1.84 -7.79 -13.93
CA THR A 115 1.80 -7.69 -15.38
C THR A 115 0.56 -8.38 -15.95
N LYS A 116 0.29 -8.18 -17.26
CA LYS A 116 -0.78 -8.92 -17.95
C LYS A 116 -0.54 -10.43 -17.91
N GLY A 117 0.72 -10.85 -17.89
CA GLY A 117 1.20 -12.23 -17.85
C GLY A 117 1.32 -12.83 -16.45
N TYR A 118 0.78 -12.18 -15.41
CA TYR A 118 0.83 -12.64 -14.01
C TYR A 118 2.21 -12.55 -13.33
N ASP A 119 3.14 -11.76 -13.88
CA ASP A 119 4.41 -11.52 -13.21
C ASP A 119 4.27 -10.41 -12.17
N PHE A 120 4.77 -10.66 -10.96
CA PHE A 120 5.00 -9.62 -9.97
C PHE A 120 6.26 -8.84 -10.36
N ALA A 121 6.09 -7.63 -10.90
CA ALA A 121 7.19 -6.84 -11.47
C ALA A 121 7.86 -5.89 -10.46
N GLY A 122 7.16 -5.51 -9.39
CA GLY A 122 7.66 -4.55 -8.41
C GLY A 122 6.54 -3.77 -7.72
N LEU A 123 6.89 -2.63 -7.14
CA LEU A 123 6.01 -1.79 -6.35
C LEU A 123 5.50 -0.63 -7.20
N ALA A 124 4.19 -0.59 -7.43
CA ALA A 124 3.50 0.62 -7.90
C ALA A 124 2.82 1.31 -6.71
N TYR A 125 2.45 2.58 -6.83
CA TYR A 125 1.75 3.29 -5.77
C TYR A 125 0.25 3.46 -6.06
N TYR A 126 -0.53 3.58 -4.99
CA TYR A 126 -1.94 3.96 -5.05
C TYR A 126 -2.09 5.40 -5.56
N TRP A 127 -2.40 5.56 -6.85
CA TRP A 127 -2.35 6.85 -7.55
C TRP A 127 -3.41 7.87 -7.11
N ASN A 128 -4.44 7.43 -6.37
CA ASN A 128 -5.41 8.32 -5.74
C ASN A 128 -4.82 9.16 -4.59
N PHE A 129 -3.59 8.88 -4.19
CA PHE A 129 -2.84 9.65 -3.20
C PHE A 129 -1.73 10.52 -3.81
N GLU A 130 -1.59 10.58 -5.14
CA GLU A 130 -0.59 11.42 -5.83
C GLU A 130 -0.62 12.86 -5.30
N ASP A 131 -1.80 13.42 -5.08
CA ASP A 131 -2.00 14.81 -4.66
C ASP A 131 -1.54 15.14 -3.22
N ARG A 132 -1.29 14.12 -2.38
CA ARG A 132 -1.15 14.31 -0.93
C ARG A 132 -0.08 13.47 -0.24
N CYS A 133 0.37 12.36 -0.81
CA CYS A 133 1.44 11.55 -0.23
C CYS A 133 2.82 12.06 -0.69
N TRP A 134 3.62 12.53 0.26
CA TRP A 134 4.97 13.04 -0.04
C TRP A 134 5.89 11.99 -0.67
N VAL A 135 5.79 10.73 -0.24
CA VAL A 135 6.63 9.63 -0.75
C VAL A 135 6.44 9.44 -2.25
N ILE A 136 5.21 9.57 -2.77
CA ILE A 136 4.90 9.38 -4.20
C ILE A 136 5.66 10.38 -5.08
N SER A 137 5.92 11.59 -4.56
CA SER A 137 6.71 12.60 -5.27
C SER A 137 8.22 12.52 -5.01
N ASN A 138 8.67 11.56 -4.19
CA ASN A 138 10.04 11.43 -3.73
C ASN A 138 10.50 9.96 -3.69
N LEU A 139 10.27 9.20 -4.75
CA LEU A 139 10.56 7.75 -4.75
C LEU A 139 12.03 7.40 -4.42
N GLN A 140 12.97 8.33 -4.60
CA GLN A 140 14.39 8.17 -4.23
C GLN A 140 14.64 7.94 -2.73
N ILE A 141 13.66 8.24 -1.88
CA ILE A 141 13.78 8.06 -0.43
C ILE A 141 13.36 6.65 0.04
N VAL A 142 12.90 5.80 -0.88
CA VAL A 142 12.47 4.44 -0.57
C VAL A 142 13.68 3.55 -0.32
N GLU A 143 13.75 2.97 0.88
CA GLU A 143 14.89 2.15 1.27
C GLU A 143 14.88 0.79 0.55
N GLN A 144 16.07 0.32 0.18
CA GLN A 144 16.24 -0.98 -0.47
C GLN A 144 15.79 -2.14 0.43
N GLU A 145 15.94 -2.00 1.74
CA GLU A 145 15.47 -3.02 2.70
C GLU A 145 13.94 -3.14 2.70
N PHE A 146 13.24 -2.01 2.67
CA PHE A 146 11.79 -1.98 2.52
C PHE A 146 11.34 -2.69 1.23
N VAL A 147 12.01 -2.42 0.10
CA VAL A 147 11.70 -3.10 -1.17
C VAL A 147 11.88 -4.61 -1.05
N ARG A 148 13.00 -5.07 -0.46
CA ARG A 148 13.26 -6.51 -0.28
C ARG A 148 12.19 -7.19 0.58
N GLU A 149 11.85 -6.60 1.72
CA GLU A 149 10.83 -7.14 2.64
C GLU A 149 9.42 -7.10 2.04
N PHE A 150 9.08 -6.03 1.31
CA PHE A 150 7.84 -5.94 0.56
C PHE A 150 7.74 -7.10 -0.44
N VAL A 151 8.79 -7.30 -1.25
CA VAL A 151 8.80 -8.34 -2.28
C VAL A 151 8.68 -9.73 -1.66
N SER A 152 9.50 -10.05 -0.66
CA SER A 152 9.48 -11.37 0.00
C SER A 152 8.13 -11.66 0.66
N THR A 153 7.52 -10.64 1.27
CA THR A 153 6.20 -10.75 1.90
C THR A 153 5.12 -11.05 0.88
N PHE A 154 5.06 -10.32 -0.23
CA PHE A 154 4.04 -10.57 -1.25
C PHE A 154 4.27 -11.88 -2.01
N GLU A 155 5.52 -12.32 -2.22
CA GLU A 155 5.78 -13.67 -2.74
C GLU A 155 5.30 -14.79 -1.81
N LEU A 156 5.41 -14.59 -0.50
CA LEU A 156 4.83 -15.51 0.48
C LEU A 156 3.30 -15.48 0.40
N LEU A 157 2.68 -14.30 0.35
CA LEU A 157 1.23 -14.14 0.28
C LEU A 157 0.65 -14.73 -1.01
N PHE A 158 1.26 -14.51 -2.18
CA PHE A 158 0.79 -15.09 -3.44
C PHE A 158 0.90 -16.62 -3.49
N ARG A 159 1.88 -17.21 -2.80
CA ARG A 159 1.96 -18.67 -2.66
C ARG A 159 0.88 -19.22 -1.73
N LYS A 160 0.57 -18.51 -0.64
CA LYS A 160 -0.43 -18.93 0.35
C LYS A 160 -1.86 -18.68 -0.10
N VAL A 161 -2.10 -17.56 -0.77
CA VAL A 161 -3.41 -17.11 -1.23
C VAL A 161 -3.28 -16.73 -2.71
N PRO A 162 -3.30 -17.71 -3.64
CA PRO A 162 -3.14 -17.43 -5.07
C PRO A 162 -4.14 -16.40 -5.63
N GLY A 163 -5.33 -16.31 -5.04
CA GLY A 163 -6.34 -15.30 -5.41
C GLY A 163 -5.90 -13.85 -5.18
N GLU A 164 -4.98 -13.58 -4.25
CA GLU A 164 -4.45 -12.22 -4.05
C GLU A 164 -3.71 -11.71 -5.29
N LEU A 165 -3.01 -12.60 -6.01
CA LEU A 165 -2.33 -12.25 -7.25
C LEU A 165 -3.32 -11.72 -8.30
N GLU A 166 -4.50 -12.31 -8.39
CA GLU A 166 -5.57 -11.87 -9.29
C GLU A 166 -6.13 -10.51 -8.89
N VAL A 167 -6.38 -10.29 -7.59
CA VAL A 167 -6.83 -8.99 -7.06
C VAL A 167 -5.85 -7.87 -7.44
N PHE A 168 -4.54 -8.09 -7.24
CA PHE A 168 -3.54 -7.08 -7.60
C PHE A 168 -3.31 -6.95 -9.12
N ARG A 169 -3.54 -8.00 -9.89
CA ARG A 169 -3.57 -7.92 -11.36
C ARG A 169 -4.71 -7.05 -11.86
N ASP A 170 -5.89 -7.18 -11.28
CA ASP A 170 -7.06 -6.35 -11.62
C ASP A 170 -6.86 -4.90 -11.18
N HIS A 171 -6.23 -4.68 -10.03
CA HIS A 171 -5.84 -3.34 -9.59
C HIS A 171 -4.81 -2.72 -10.53
N SER A 172 -3.77 -3.47 -10.91
CA SER A 172 -2.76 -3.04 -11.89
C SER A 172 -3.39 -2.75 -13.27
N ALA A 173 -4.38 -3.53 -13.69
CA ALA A 173 -5.14 -3.27 -14.92
C ALA A 173 -5.97 -1.98 -14.82
N SER A 174 -6.54 -1.69 -13.65
CA SER A 174 -7.25 -0.43 -13.39
C SER A 174 -6.32 0.78 -13.44
N GLN A 175 -5.11 0.66 -12.89
CA GLN A 175 -4.09 1.70 -13.02
C GLN A 175 -3.72 1.93 -14.48
N ARG A 176 -3.46 0.86 -15.25
CA ARG A 176 -3.16 0.97 -16.69
C ARG A 176 -4.26 1.70 -17.45
N ARG A 177 -5.54 1.39 -17.19
CA ARG A 177 -6.67 2.10 -17.80
C ARG A 177 -6.67 3.58 -17.43
N ALA A 178 -6.47 3.92 -16.16
CA ALA A 178 -6.42 5.32 -15.72
C ALA A 178 -5.29 6.10 -16.40
N PHE A 179 -4.07 5.56 -16.36
CA PHE A 179 -2.87 6.21 -16.89
C PHE A 179 -2.85 6.29 -18.42
N SER A 180 -3.45 5.30 -19.11
CA SER A 180 -3.70 5.35 -20.56
C SER A 180 -4.54 6.57 -20.94
N ARG A 181 -5.67 6.81 -20.26
CA ARG A 181 -6.53 7.99 -20.50
C ARG A 181 -5.79 9.30 -20.23
N TRP A 182 -4.88 9.29 -19.26
CA TRP A 182 -4.08 10.45 -18.89
C TRP A 182 -2.86 10.66 -19.77
N LYS A 183 -2.56 9.72 -20.69
CA LYS A 183 -1.35 9.73 -21.52
C LYS A 183 -0.06 9.84 -20.69
N ARG A 184 -0.01 9.12 -19.57
CA ARG A 184 1.13 9.09 -18.63
C ARG A 184 1.65 7.66 -18.51
N THR A 185 2.96 7.49 -18.29
CA THR A 185 3.52 6.22 -17.85
C THR A 185 3.34 6.02 -16.35
N ILE A 186 3.35 4.77 -15.90
CA ILE A 186 3.22 4.41 -14.48
C ILE A 186 4.63 4.26 -13.89
N PRO A 187 5.03 5.05 -12.89
CA PRO A 187 6.26 4.82 -12.16
C PRO A 187 6.23 3.48 -11.42
N LEU A 188 7.33 2.74 -11.48
CA LEU A 188 7.49 1.43 -10.86
C LEU A 188 8.86 1.35 -10.18
N ILE A 189 8.88 0.93 -8.93
CA ILE A 189 10.12 0.47 -8.28
C ILE A 189 10.22 -1.04 -8.52
N GLY A 190 11.26 -1.48 -9.22
CA GLY A 190 11.51 -2.89 -9.50
C GLY A 190 11.76 -3.69 -8.24
N ARG A 191 11.69 -5.01 -8.35
CA ARG A 191 11.95 -5.93 -7.23
C ARG A 191 13.38 -5.86 -6.70
N ASP A 192 14.30 -5.39 -7.52
CA ASP A 192 15.70 -5.10 -7.21
C ASP A 192 15.91 -3.67 -6.69
N GLY A 193 14.85 -2.87 -6.60
CA GLY A 193 14.89 -1.47 -6.22
C GLY A 193 15.31 -0.52 -7.35
N GLY A 194 15.42 -0.99 -8.59
CA GLY A 194 15.63 -0.14 -9.77
C GLY A 194 14.39 0.67 -10.13
N TYR A 195 14.55 1.75 -10.90
CA TYR A 195 13.41 2.56 -11.37
C TYR A 195 13.01 2.18 -12.79
N PHE A 196 11.71 2.02 -12.98
CA PHE A 196 11.11 1.67 -14.25
C PHE A 196 9.86 2.48 -14.50
N GLU A 197 9.45 2.52 -15.76
CA GLU A 197 8.14 3.00 -16.16
C GLU A 197 7.37 1.92 -16.91
N VAL A 198 6.06 1.85 -16.66
CA VAL A 198 5.16 0.98 -17.42
C VAL A 198 4.39 1.81 -18.44
N VAL A 199 4.50 1.43 -19.71
CA VAL A 199 3.68 1.97 -20.80
C VAL A 199 2.28 1.35 -20.70
N PRO A 200 1.21 2.11 -20.37
CA PRO A 200 -0.06 1.50 -19.96
C PRO A 200 -0.76 0.67 -21.04
N ASN A 201 -0.66 1.10 -22.30
CA ASN A 201 -1.35 0.46 -23.43
C ASN A 201 -0.74 -0.91 -23.75
N THR A 202 0.59 -0.96 -23.87
CA THR A 202 1.31 -2.19 -24.21
C THR A 202 1.51 -3.07 -22.97
N GLY A 203 1.75 -2.45 -21.81
CA GLY A 203 2.20 -3.11 -20.59
C GLY A 203 3.72 -3.31 -20.55
N GLU A 204 4.44 -2.73 -21.52
CA GLU A 204 5.90 -2.77 -21.59
C GLU A 204 6.50 -2.02 -20.40
N ILE A 205 7.54 -2.61 -19.81
CA ILE A 205 8.29 -2.05 -18.69
C ILE A 205 9.67 -1.64 -19.22
N ARG A 206 10.06 -0.38 -18.99
CA ARG A 206 11.33 0.17 -19.45
C ARG A 206 12.11 0.75 -18.28
N PRO A 207 13.46 0.72 -18.29
CA PRO A 207 14.26 1.46 -17.34
C PRO A 207 13.91 2.95 -17.37
N ALA A 208 13.87 3.57 -16.20
CA ALA A 208 13.62 5.00 -16.02
C ALA A 208 14.61 5.57 -14.99
N LYS A 209 14.66 6.89 -14.88
CA LYS A 209 15.32 7.56 -13.77
C LYS A 209 14.28 8.16 -12.84
N VAL A 210 14.64 8.35 -11.57
CA VAL A 210 13.71 8.91 -10.59
C VAL A 210 13.32 10.35 -10.95
N GLU A 211 14.22 11.09 -11.62
CA GLU A 211 13.97 12.45 -12.09
C GLU A 211 12.93 12.51 -13.23
N ASP A 212 12.67 11.40 -13.92
CA ASP A 212 11.66 11.32 -14.97
C ASP A 212 10.23 11.27 -14.39
N PHE A 213 10.10 10.93 -13.11
CA PHE A 213 8.80 10.80 -12.45
C PHE A 213 8.24 12.16 -12.04
N LEU A 214 6.94 12.32 -12.25
CA LEU A 214 6.24 13.55 -11.91
C LEU A 214 6.22 13.77 -10.39
N LYS A 215 6.44 15.02 -9.99
CA LYS A 215 6.10 15.51 -8.66
C LYS A 215 4.66 16.00 -8.64
N HIS A 216 4.00 15.86 -7.49
CA HIS A 216 2.58 16.06 -7.36
C HIS A 216 2.22 17.02 -6.24
N GLY A 217 1.03 17.63 -6.35
CA GLY A 217 0.45 18.47 -5.31
C GLY A 217 1.41 19.56 -4.81
N PRO A 218 1.55 19.74 -3.48
CA PRO A 218 2.42 20.75 -2.87
C PRO A 218 3.92 20.40 -2.90
N TYR A 219 4.31 19.26 -3.48
CA TYR A 219 5.68 18.74 -3.44
C TYR A 219 6.47 18.97 -4.72
N LYS A 220 5.95 19.81 -5.63
CA LYS A 220 6.61 20.19 -6.89
C LYS A 220 7.78 21.13 -6.66
#